data_AF-A0A4P9XPM5-F1
#
_entry.id   AF-A0A4P9XPM5-F1
#
_cell.length_a   1.000
_cell.length_b   1.000
_cell.length_c   1.000
_cell.angle_alpha   90.00
_cell.angle_beta   90.00
_cell.angle_gamma   90.00
#
_symmetry.space_group_name_H-M   'P 1'
#
loop_
_entity.id
_entity.type
_entity.pdbx_description
1 polymer ?
#
loop_
_entity_poly.entity_id
_entity_poly.type
_entity_poly.pdbx_seq_one_letter_code
_entity_poly.pdbx_strand_id
1 'polypeptide(L)'
;MVIILGDEPASAGQFRLMLVEGIRGGIVAPRIRRVVEITGDEQGASVVDARDVGAGNSDQNGYETKEGRLSADQTQTLLRRVRNDISNLPRLEQHQFTDDLYEQDTRLEFTDGDQFWVNGAPEGCAYQPPNEQQEQIFTSAVKQTFADLAGYVKQIGEQHANEPTFKAALLGLA
;
A
#
# COMPACT_ATOMS: atom_id res chain seq x y z
N MET A 1 -0.27 -22.25 -8.91
CA MET A 1 1.15 -21.84 -8.79
C MET A 1 1.12 -20.41 -8.28
N VAL A 2 1.14 -20.24 -6.96
CA VAL A 2 1.18 -18.93 -6.30
C VAL A 2 2.64 -18.50 -6.34
N ILE A 3 2.96 -17.46 -7.11
CA ILE A 3 4.28 -16.84 -7.04
C ILE A 3 4.21 -15.91 -5.84
N ILE A 4 4.69 -16.38 -4.70
CA ILE A 4 5.06 -15.51 -3.59
C ILE A 4 6.18 -14.62 -4.14
N LEU A 5 5.88 -13.34 -4.38
CA LEU A 5 6.93 -12.35 -4.61
C LEU A 5 7.81 -12.40 -3.36
N GLY A 6 9.09 -12.75 -3.57
CA GLY A 6 9.98 -13.24 -2.53
C GLY A 6 9.87 -12.44 -1.24
N ASP A 7 9.57 -13.16 -0.17
CA ASP A 7 9.64 -12.75 1.24
C ASP A 7 11.11 -12.56 1.66
N GLU A 8 11.98 -12.10 0.75
CA GLU A 8 13.35 -11.76 1.11
C GLU A 8 13.28 -10.46 1.92
N PRO A 9 13.74 -10.48 3.20
CA PRO A 9 13.83 -9.26 3.97
C PRO A 9 14.69 -8.27 3.20
N ALA A 10 14.26 -7.01 3.17
CA ALA A 10 15.05 -5.95 2.58
C ALA A 10 16.49 -6.05 3.13
N SER A 11 17.49 -6.14 2.25
CA SER A 11 18.88 -6.17 2.72
C SER A 11 19.16 -4.91 3.53
N ALA A 12 20.08 -4.96 4.50
CA ALA A 12 20.35 -3.84 5.40
C ALA A 12 20.53 -2.52 4.60
N GLY A 13 19.64 -1.54 4.83
CA GLY A 13 19.61 -0.27 4.13
C GLY A 13 18.60 -0.14 2.97
N GLN A 14 17.88 -1.22 2.65
CA GLN A 14 16.77 -1.20 1.69
C GLN A 14 15.41 -1.06 2.38
N PHE A 15 14.46 -0.49 1.65
CA PHE A 15 13.08 -0.38 2.07
C PHE A 15 12.11 -0.72 0.93
N ARG A 16 10.88 -1.04 1.33
CA ARG A 16 9.72 -1.24 0.47
C ARG A 16 8.51 -0.56 1.10
N LEU A 17 7.77 0.21 0.31
CA LEU A 17 6.51 0.83 0.69
C LEU A 17 5.48 0.50 -0.39
N MET A 18 4.42 -0.21 -0.02
CA MET A 18 3.35 -0.61 -0.93
C MET A 18 2.02 -0.07 -0.43
N LEU A 19 1.29 0.61 -1.28
CA LEU A 19 -0.09 1.04 -1.08
C LEU A 19 -0.98 0.35 -2.11
N VAL A 20 -2.09 -0.22 -1.66
CA VAL A 20 -3.10 -0.89 -2.49
C VAL A 20 -4.48 -0.35 -2.14
N GLU A 21 -5.19 0.22 -3.12
CA GLU A 21 -6.57 0.70 -2.95
C GLU A 21 -7.58 -0.30 -3.51
N GLY A 22 -8.77 -0.36 -2.91
CA GLY A 22 -9.86 -1.26 -3.35
C GLY A 22 -9.77 -2.64 -2.73
N ILE A 23 -9.30 -2.71 -1.48
CA ILE A 23 -9.14 -3.97 -0.72
C ILE A 23 -10.44 -4.45 -0.07
N ARG A 24 -11.45 -3.58 0.07
CA ARG A 24 -12.75 -3.94 0.64
C ARG A 24 -13.55 -4.75 -0.37
N GLY A 25 -13.93 -5.95 0.06
CA GLY A 25 -14.92 -6.78 -0.60
C GLY A 25 -16.21 -6.84 0.20
N GLY A 26 -17.10 -7.74 -0.22
CA GLY A 26 -18.28 -8.15 0.52
C GLY A 26 -18.74 -9.48 -0.05
N ILE A 27 -19.97 -9.52 -0.58
CA ILE A 27 -20.42 -10.65 -1.41
C ILE A 27 -19.59 -10.75 -2.71
N VAL A 28 -19.17 -9.59 -3.24
CA VAL A 28 -18.30 -9.50 -4.41
C VAL A 28 -16.86 -9.36 -3.93
N ALA A 29 -15.95 -10.04 -4.62
CA ALA A 29 -14.52 -9.95 -4.35
C ALA A 29 -14.03 -8.49 -4.43
N PRO A 30 -13.01 -8.11 -3.63
CA PRO A 30 -12.36 -6.82 -3.74
C PRO A 30 -11.92 -6.54 -5.18
N ARG A 31 -12.03 -5.27 -5.60
CA ARG A 31 -11.55 -4.81 -6.89
C ARG A 31 -10.44 -3.80 -6.65
N ILE A 32 -9.20 -4.24 -6.85
CA ILE A 32 -8.04 -3.37 -6.75
C ILE A 32 -8.20 -2.22 -7.76
N ARG A 33 -8.07 -0.98 -7.28
CA ARG A 33 -8.19 0.23 -8.10
C ARG A 33 -6.85 0.86 -8.38
N ARG A 34 -5.91 0.71 -7.45
CA ARG A 34 -4.60 1.32 -7.54
C ARG A 34 -3.56 0.55 -6.73
N VAL A 35 -2.34 0.50 -7.25
CA VAL A 35 -1.15 0.04 -6.53
C VAL A 35 -0.07 1.10 -6.70
N VAL A 36 0.50 1.56 -5.58
CA VAL A 36 1.73 2.36 -5.57
C VAL A 36 2.80 1.57 -4.84
N GLU A 37 3.89 1.25 -5.52
CA GLU A 37 5.03 0.55 -4.94
C GLU A 37 6.27 1.42 -5.04
N ILE A 38 6.96 1.61 -3.92
CA ILE A 38 8.19 2.36 -3.81
C ILE A 38 9.24 1.45 -3.17
N THR A 39 10.33 1.21 -3.89
CA THR A 39 11.42 0.33 -3.46
C THR A 39 12.74 1.03 -3.67
N GLY A 40 13.65 0.93 -2.71
CA GLY A 40 14.92 1.64 -2.80
C GLY A 40 15.77 1.56 -1.54
N ASP A 41 16.68 2.51 -1.43
CA ASP A 41 17.62 2.69 -0.33
C ASP A 41 17.88 4.19 -0.09
N GLU A 42 18.88 4.54 0.73
CA GLU A 42 19.22 5.93 1.03
C GLU A 42 19.73 6.74 -0.18
N GLN A 43 20.11 6.08 -1.29
CA GLN A 43 20.64 6.71 -2.51
C GLN A 43 19.53 7.06 -3.52
N GLY A 44 18.34 6.47 -3.38
CA GLY A 44 17.23 6.70 -4.29
C GLY A 44 16.19 5.58 -4.24
N ALA A 45 15.11 5.74 -4.99
CA ALA A 45 14.06 4.73 -5.06
C ALA A 45 13.41 4.67 -6.44
N SER A 46 12.93 3.49 -6.84
CA SER A 46 11.97 3.31 -7.92
C SER A 46 10.55 3.51 -7.41
N VAL A 47 9.70 4.08 -8.25
CA VAL A 47 8.26 4.27 -8.00
C VAL A 47 7.50 3.59 -9.13
N VAL A 48 6.53 2.76 -8.79
CA VAL A 48 5.56 2.16 -9.70
C VAL A 48 4.17 2.61 -9.28
N ASP A 49 3.37 3.13 -10.21
CA ASP A 49 1.96 3.50 -9.99
C ASP A 49 1.10 2.81 -11.05
N ALA A 50 0.31 1.82 -10.62
CA ALA A 50 -0.62 1.08 -11.46
C ALA A 50 -2.06 1.43 -11.10
N ARG A 51 -2.89 1.78 -12.09
CA ARG A 51 -4.27 2.24 -11.90
C ARG A 51 -5.23 1.46 -12.79
N ASP A 52 -6.36 1.02 -12.24
CA ASP A 52 -7.45 0.43 -13.01
C ASP A 52 -8.08 1.50 -13.92
N VAL A 53 -8.11 1.25 -15.23
CA VAL A 53 -8.71 2.18 -16.22
C VAL A 53 -10.16 1.83 -16.56
N GLY A 54 -10.71 0.79 -15.94
CA GLY A 54 -12.10 0.36 -16.12
C GLY A 54 -12.39 -0.24 -17.50
N ALA A 55 -13.57 -0.85 -17.64
CA ALA A 55 -14.03 -1.51 -18.87
C ALA A 55 -14.49 -0.52 -19.98
N GLY A 56 -14.23 0.79 -19.82
CA GLY A 56 -14.64 1.83 -20.75
C GLY A 56 -13.82 1.88 -22.04
N ASN A 57 -12.65 1.24 -22.05
CA ASN A 57 -11.91 0.91 -23.28
C ASN A 57 -12.25 -0.53 -23.65
N SER A 58 -12.91 -0.68 -24.80
CA SER A 58 -13.77 -1.80 -25.19
C SER A 58 -13.15 -3.20 -25.30
N ASP A 59 -11.93 -3.46 -24.86
CA ASP A 59 -11.29 -4.77 -25.05
C ASP A 59 -10.39 -5.29 -23.91
N GLN A 60 -10.12 -4.54 -22.83
CA GLN A 60 -9.23 -5.04 -21.77
C GLN A 60 -9.63 -4.56 -20.37
N ASN A 61 -9.80 -5.51 -19.44
CA ASN A 61 -9.68 -5.29 -18.00
C ASN A 61 -8.21 -4.88 -17.70
N GLY A 62 -7.84 -3.66 -18.06
CA GLY A 62 -6.47 -3.18 -18.07
C GLY A 62 -6.11 -2.33 -16.86
N TYR A 63 -4.83 -2.37 -16.50
CA TYR A 63 -4.23 -1.38 -15.62
C TYR A 63 -3.29 -0.50 -16.46
N GLU A 64 -3.35 0.82 -16.27
CA GLU A 64 -2.30 1.72 -16.71
C GLU A 64 -1.19 1.67 -15.67
N THR A 65 0.03 1.29 -16.07
CA THR A 65 1.21 1.29 -15.19
C THR A 65 2.17 2.37 -15.61
N LYS A 66 2.63 3.15 -14.64
CA LYS A 66 3.70 4.13 -14.81
C LYS A 66 4.85 3.81 -13.88
N GLU A 67 6.05 4.15 -14.31
CA GLU A 67 7.29 4.01 -13.55
C GLU A 67 8.01 5.35 -13.46
N GLY A 68 8.87 5.45 -12.45
CA GLY A 68 9.79 6.56 -12.30
C GLY A 68 10.70 6.38 -11.10
N ARG A 69 11.32 7.48 -10.67
CA ARG A 69 12.38 7.44 -9.65
C ARG A 69 12.32 8.64 -8.72
N LEU A 70 12.77 8.41 -7.48
CA LEU A 70 13.07 9.43 -6.50
C LEU A 70 14.58 9.63 -6.39
N SER A 71 15.00 10.88 -6.23
CA SER A 71 16.38 11.20 -5.81
C SER A 71 16.63 10.82 -4.36
N ALA A 72 17.90 10.77 -3.94
CA ALA A 72 18.27 10.55 -2.54
C ALA A 72 17.53 11.49 -1.56
N ASP A 73 17.49 12.80 -1.86
CA ASP A 73 16.82 13.79 -1.01
C ASP A 73 15.31 13.54 -0.88
N GLN A 74 14.67 13.15 -1.99
CA GLN A 74 13.24 12.80 -2.02
C GLN A 74 12.98 11.53 -1.23
N THR A 75 13.83 10.52 -1.40
CA THR A 75 13.73 9.24 -0.67
C THR A 75 13.92 9.44 0.83
N GLN A 76 14.91 10.24 1.26
CA GLN A 76 15.11 10.55 2.67
C GLN A 76 13.94 11.34 3.28
N THR A 77 13.32 12.22 2.49
CA THR A 77 12.11 12.96 2.90
C THR A 77 10.92 12.00 3.07
N LEU A 78 10.71 11.10 2.09
CA LEU A 78 9.70 10.05 2.15
C LEU A 78 9.88 9.18 3.39
N LEU A 79 11.07 8.59 3.58
CA LEU A 79 11.37 7.69 4.69
C LEU A 79 11.17 8.36 6.04
N ARG A 80 11.63 9.59 6.21
CA ARG A 80 11.45 10.34 7.46
C ARG A 80 9.98 10.52 7.79
N ARG A 81 9.18 10.90 6.80
CA ARG A 81 7.74 11.09 6.98
C ARG A 81 7.03 9.76 7.27
N VAL A 82 7.29 8.73 6.47
CA VAL A 82 6.67 7.41 6.65
C VAL A 82 7.00 6.81 8.01
N ARG A 83 8.28 6.85 8.43
CA ARG A 83 8.71 6.38 9.77
C ARG A 83 8.01 7.15 10.89
N ASN A 84 7.93 8.48 10.77
CA ASN A 84 7.24 9.32 11.75
C ASN A 84 5.76 8.94 11.84
N ASP A 85 5.06 8.90 10.71
CA ASP A 85 3.61 8.69 10.69
C ASP A 85 3.27 7.28 11.17
N ILE A 86 3.98 6.25 10.69
CA ILE A 86 3.81 4.85 11.12
C ILE A 86 4.10 4.66 12.61
N SER A 87 5.08 5.36 13.18
CA SER A 87 5.36 5.26 14.62
C SER A 87 4.22 5.78 15.51
N ASN A 88 3.34 6.62 14.95
CA ASN A 88 2.16 7.15 15.62
C ASN A 88 0.88 6.34 15.33
N LEU A 89 0.96 5.35 14.43
CA LEU A 89 -0.17 4.47 14.12
C LEU A 89 -0.16 3.24 15.04
N PRO A 90 -1.33 2.73 15.44
CA PRO A 90 -1.43 1.48 16.18
C PRO A 90 -0.74 0.35 15.41
N ARG A 91 0.07 -0.45 16.11
CA ARG A 91 0.59 -1.71 15.56
C ARG A 91 -0.47 -2.78 15.75
N LEU A 92 -0.80 -3.47 14.67
CA LEU A 92 -1.64 -4.66 14.73
C LEU A 92 -0.70 -5.84 14.94
N GLU A 93 -0.58 -6.33 16.18
CA GLU A 93 0.11 -7.60 16.40
C GLU A 93 -0.62 -8.69 15.62
N GLN A 94 0.18 -9.51 14.92
CA GLN A 94 -0.30 -10.52 13.98
C GLN A 94 -1.40 -11.37 14.64
N HIS A 95 -2.49 -11.61 13.87
CA HIS A 95 -3.45 -12.71 14.00
C HIS A 95 -4.93 -12.40 14.24
N GLN A 96 -5.41 -11.16 14.40
CA GLN A 96 -6.84 -10.95 14.71
C GLN A 96 -7.61 -9.93 13.87
N PHE A 97 -6.97 -9.23 12.93
CA PHE A 97 -7.62 -8.09 12.28
C PHE A 97 -7.76 -8.33 10.79
N THR A 98 -8.87 -8.97 10.44
CA THR A 98 -9.36 -9.20 9.08
C THR A 98 -10.18 -8.02 8.55
N ASP A 99 -10.10 -6.84 9.16
CA ASP A 99 -10.98 -5.73 8.81
C ASP A 99 -10.20 -4.44 8.56
N ASP A 100 -10.71 -3.62 7.65
CA ASP A 100 -10.19 -2.27 7.39
C ASP A 100 -10.64 -1.31 8.50
N LEU A 101 -9.93 -1.37 9.62
CA LEU A 101 -10.15 -0.56 10.83
C LEU A 101 -9.88 0.93 10.61
N TYR A 102 -9.11 1.28 9.57
CA TYR A 102 -8.80 2.68 9.23
C TYR A 102 -9.88 3.35 8.37
N GLU A 103 -10.79 2.53 7.86
CA GLU A 103 -11.92 2.91 7.04
C GLU A 103 -11.60 3.58 5.70
N GLN A 104 -10.44 3.26 5.10
CA GLN A 104 -9.94 3.93 3.90
C GLN A 104 -9.99 3.09 2.63
N ASP A 105 -10.46 1.84 2.68
CA ASP A 105 -10.42 0.91 1.55
C ASP A 105 -9.00 0.78 0.97
N THR A 106 -7.99 0.80 1.86
CA THR A 106 -6.57 0.90 1.50
C THR A 106 -5.72 0.00 2.39
N ARG A 107 -4.82 -0.78 1.78
CA ARG A 107 -3.72 -1.48 2.45
C ARG A 107 -2.45 -0.69 2.22
N LEU A 108 -1.63 -0.58 3.25
CA LEU A 108 -0.34 0.05 3.30
C LEU A 108 0.60 -0.90 4.03
N GLU A 109 1.72 -1.20 3.40
CA GLU A 109 2.76 -2.09 3.89
C GLU A 109 4.09 -1.36 3.78
N PHE A 110 4.87 -1.40 4.85
CA PHE A 110 6.17 -0.76 4.93
C PHE A 110 7.19 -1.70 5.56
N THR A 111 8.28 -1.91 4.85
CA THR A 111 9.44 -2.69 5.30
C THR A 111 10.68 -1.82 5.16
N ASP A 112 11.52 -1.77 6.19
CA ASP A 112 12.75 -0.97 6.24
C ASP A 112 13.78 -1.65 7.15
N GLY A 113 14.70 -2.40 6.52
CA GLY A 113 15.52 -3.39 7.23
C GLY A 113 14.65 -4.37 8.03
N ASP A 114 14.87 -4.42 9.35
CA ASP A 114 14.11 -5.28 10.28
C ASP A 114 12.76 -4.69 10.72
N GLN A 115 12.46 -3.45 10.33
CA GLN A 115 11.17 -2.83 10.66
C GLN A 115 10.13 -3.27 9.65
N PHE A 116 9.04 -3.85 10.14
CA PHE A 116 7.87 -4.21 9.36
C PHE A 116 6.62 -3.58 9.96
N TRP A 117 5.80 -2.99 9.11
CA TRP A 117 4.49 -2.48 9.47
C TRP A 117 3.50 -2.73 8.34
N VAL A 118 2.30 -3.15 8.69
CA VAL A 118 1.20 -3.33 7.74
C VAL A 118 -0.10 -3.01 8.46
N ASN A 119 -1.02 -2.29 7.83
CA ASN A 119 -2.40 -2.29 8.32
C ASN A 119 -3.10 -3.57 7.88
N GLY A 120 -3.92 -4.12 8.76
CA GLY A 120 -4.68 -5.33 8.52
C GLY A 120 -5.44 -5.22 7.21
N ALA A 121 -5.42 -6.31 6.43
CA ALA A 121 -6.16 -6.44 5.20
C ALA A 121 -7.30 -7.46 5.43
N PRO A 122 -8.51 -7.21 4.91
CA PRO A 122 -9.56 -8.20 4.89
C PRO A 122 -9.21 -9.29 3.88
N GLU A 123 -8.46 -10.29 4.34
CA GLU A 123 -8.33 -11.55 3.62
C GLU A 123 -9.51 -12.44 4.01
N GLY A 124 -10.58 -12.39 3.21
CA GLY A 124 -11.71 -13.33 3.28
C GLY A 124 -13.09 -12.70 3.47
N CYS A 125 -14.12 -13.56 3.46
CA CYS A 125 -15.53 -13.15 3.60
C CYS A 125 -15.98 -12.89 5.04
N ALA A 126 -15.07 -12.95 6.02
CA ALA A 126 -15.40 -12.83 7.43
C ALA A 126 -15.22 -11.39 7.90
N TYR A 127 -16.22 -10.54 7.60
CA TYR A 127 -16.33 -9.23 8.24
C TYR A 127 -16.63 -9.42 9.73
N GLN A 128 -15.80 -8.85 10.61
CA GLN A 128 -16.11 -8.70 12.01
C GLN A 128 -16.19 -7.21 12.36
N PRO A 129 -17.30 -6.72 12.91
CA PRO A 129 -17.34 -5.34 13.37
C PRO A 129 -16.27 -5.13 14.46
N PRO A 130 -15.62 -3.95 14.51
CA PRO A 130 -14.67 -3.63 15.57
C PRO A 130 -15.32 -3.80 16.96
N ASN A 131 -14.59 -4.38 17.90
CA ASN A 131 -14.98 -4.39 19.30
C ASN A 131 -14.72 -3.02 19.97
N GLU A 132 -15.28 -2.80 21.16
CA GLU A 132 -15.16 -1.53 21.88
C GLU A 132 -13.71 -1.07 22.09
N GLN A 133 -12.78 -2.00 22.28
CA GLN A 133 -11.35 -1.67 22.45
C GLN A 133 -10.74 -1.17 21.15
N GLN A 134 -11.11 -1.76 20.01
CA GLN A 134 -10.69 -1.30 18.69
C GLN A 134 -11.27 0.08 18.40
N GLU A 135 -12.55 0.35 18.70
CA GLU A 135 -13.14 1.67 18.50
C GLU A 135 -12.42 2.77 19.30
N GLN A 136 -11.93 2.45 20.50
CA GLN A 136 -11.15 3.37 21.32
C GLN A 136 -9.73 3.63 20.79
N ILE A 137 -9.13 2.66 20.12
CA ILE A 137 -7.79 2.78 19.51
C ILE A 137 -7.88 3.51 18.17
N PHE A 138 -8.82 3.12 17.32
CA PHE A 138 -9.02 3.64 15.97
C PHE A 138 -9.91 4.88 15.95
N THR A 139 -9.52 5.87 16.76
CA THR A 139 -10.18 7.17 16.81
C THR A 139 -10.13 7.90 15.45
N SER A 140 -11.00 8.90 15.26
CA SER A 140 -10.99 9.73 14.05
C SER A 140 -9.63 10.36 13.77
N ALA A 141 -8.86 10.73 14.81
CA ALA A 141 -7.52 11.28 14.65
C ALA A 141 -6.54 10.25 14.07
N VAL A 142 -6.57 9.00 14.57
CA VAL A 142 -5.73 7.90 14.05
C VAL A 142 -6.10 7.57 12.61
N LYS A 143 -7.41 7.48 12.31
CA LYS A 143 -7.91 7.26 10.95
C LYS A 143 -7.45 8.38 10.00
N GLN A 144 -7.47 9.63 10.46
CA GLN A 144 -6.97 10.76 9.67
C GLN A 144 -5.47 10.69 9.41
N THR A 145 -4.65 10.34 10.41
CA THR A 145 -3.20 10.15 10.22
C THR A 145 -2.91 9.08 9.16
N PHE A 146 -3.64 7.96 9.18
CA PHE A 146 -3.51 6.94 8.15
C PHE A 146 -3.96 7.45 6.78
N ALA A 147 -5.09 8.16 6.70
CA ALA A 147 -5.58 8.75 5.45
C ALA A 147 -4.58 9.75 4.85
N ASP A 148 -3.95 10.58 5.69
CA ASP A 148 -2.93 11.55 5.27
C ASP A 148 -1.67 10.86 4.75
N LEU A 149 -1.23 9.79 5.42
CA LEU A 149 -0.10 8.97 4.98
C LEU A 149 -0.40 8.28 3.64
N ALA A 150 -1.57 7.64 3.52
CA ALA A 150 -2.00 7.01 2.28
C ALA A 150 -2.13 8.03 1.13
N GLY A 151 -2.69 9.21 1.42
CA GLY A 151 -2.76 10.33 0.48
C GLY A 151 -1.38 10.79 0.02
N TYR A 152 -0.42 10.89 0.93
CA TYR A 152 0.96 11.25 0.62
C TYR A 152 1.64 10.22 -0.29
N VAL A 153 1.53 8.92 -0.01
CA VAL A 153 2.12 7.86 -0.85
C VAL A 153 1.50 7.88 -2.25
N LYS A 154 0.17 8.08 -2.35
CA LYS A 154 -0.50 8.26 -3.63
C LYS A 154 0.05 9.45 -4.40
N GLN A 155 0.22 10.59 -3.74
CA GLN A 155 0.78 11.79 -4.34
C GLN A 155 2.18 11.55 -4.91
N ILE A 156 3.04 10.83 -4.20
CA ILE A 156 4.37 10.45 -4.70
C ILE A 156 4.26 9.60 -5.98
N GLY A 157 3.35 8.62 -6.00
CA GLY A 157 3.04 7.84 -7.20
C GLY A 157 2.71 8.73 -8.41
N GLU A 158 1.80 9.69 -8.26
CA GLU A 158 1.36 10.54 -9.39
C GLU A 158 2.43 11.52 -9.85
N GLN A 159 3.24 12.03 -8.93
CA GLN A 159 4.25 13.05 -9.23
C GLN A 159 5.51 12.45 -9.87
N HIS A 160 5.84 11.20 -9.50
CA HIS A 160 7.13 10.62 -9.85
C HIS A 160 7.03 9.48 -10.86
N ALA A 161 5.89 8.79 -10.99
CA ALA A 161 5.67 7.77 -12.01
C ALA A 161 5.14 8.41 -13.30
N ASN A 162 6.06 8.92 -14.14
CA ASN A 162 5.72 9.69 -15.34
C ASN A 162 5.94 8.93 -16.65
N GLU A 163 6.65 7.80 -16.60
CA GLU A 163 6.96 7.00 -17.80
C GLU A 163 5.97 5.86 -17.92
N PRO A 164 5.18 5.76 -19.01
CA PRO A 164 4.29 4.63 -19.21
C PRO A 164 5.09 3.35 -19.40
N THR A 165 4.75 2.31 -18.64
CA THR A 165 5.37 0.99 -18.78
C THR A 165 4.53 0.12 -19.71
N PHE A 166 5.12 -0.31 -20.83
CA PHE A 166 4.58 -1.39 -21.64
C PHE A 166 5.05 -2.75 -21.09
N LYS A 167 4.62 -3.12 -19.88
CA LYS A 167 4.81 -4.49 -19.38
C LYS A 167 3.46 -5.18 -19.27
N ALA A 168 3.36 -6.35 -19.90
CA ALA A 168 2.20 -7.21 -19.82
C ALA A 168 1.96 -7.64 -18.36
N ALA A 169 0.78 -7.31 -17.83
CA ALA A 169 0.12 -7.90 -16.67
C ALA A 169 1.01 -8.18 -15.43
N LEU A 170 1.36 -7.12 -14.71
CA LEU A 170 1.66 -7.19 -13.27
C LEU A 170 0.33 -7.31 -12.53
N LEU A 171 -0.19 -8.52 -12.31
CA LEU A 171 -1.17 -8.80 -11.24
C LEU A 171 -1.28 -10.33 -11.08
N GLY A 172 -0.34 -10.90 -10.33
CA GLY A 172 -0.41 -12.25 -9.78
C GLY A 172 -1.00 -12.26 -8.37
N LEU A 173 -1.95 -11.38 -8.06
CA LEU A 173 -2.71 -11.40 -6.81
C LEU A 173 -3.97 -12.23 -7.03
N ALA A 174 -3.90 -13.52 -6.69
CA ALA A 174 -5.02 -14.46 -6.63
C ALA A 174 -4.98 -15.20 -5.30
#